data_AF-A0A5K1BDP0-F1
#
_entry.id   AF-A0A5K1BDP0-F1
#
_cell.length_a   1.000
_cell.length_b   1.000
_cell.length_c   1.000
_cell.angle_alpha   90.00
_cell.angle_beta   90.00
_cell.angle_gamma   90.00
#
_symmetry.space_group_name_H-M   'P 1'
#
loop_
_entity.id
_entity.type
_entity.pdbx_description
1 polymer ?
#
loop_
_entity_poly.entity_id
_entity_poly.type
_entity_poly.pdbx_seq_one_letter_code
_entity_poly.pdbx_strand_id
1 'polypeptide(L)'
;FLVDGTPIRVFHNAESRGIPYPKNQPMRLYSSLWNADDWATRGGLVKIDWSKAPFTASYRGFAADACVANAGRSSCLNGPQKSWWAQSLDAGARLKMQWARKNYMIYNYCTDYKRFPQGFPPECSLEM
;
A
#
# COMPACT_ATOMS: atom_id res chain seq x y z
N PHE A 1 -3.27 2.10 -3.44
CA PHE A 1 -3.64 0.73 -3.05
C PHE A 1 -5.10 0.50 -3.37
N LEU A 2 -5.42 -0.60 -4.06
CA LEU A 2 -6.78 -0.91 -4.49
C LEU A 2 -7.16 -2.35 -4.13
N VAL A 3 -8.45 -2.59 -3.91
CA VAL A 3 -9.08 -3.92 -3.84
C VAL A 3 -10.28 -3.86 -4.78
N ASP A 4 -10.31 -4.73 -5.79
CA ASP A 4 -11.39 -4.77 -6.81
C ASP A 4 -11.74 -3.40 -7.41
N GLY A 5 -10.72 -2.59 -7.72
CA GLY A 5 -10.88 -1.23 -8.26
C GLY A 5 -11.30 -0.16 -7.25
N THR A 6 -11.55 -0.54 -5.98
CA THR A 6 -11.84 0.41 -4.90
C THR A 6 -10.54 0.87 -4.25
N PRO A 7 -10.21 2.18 -4.26
CA PRO A 7 -9.05 2.67 -3.55
C PRO A 7 -9.25 2.53 -2.04
N ILE A 8 -8.27 1.99 -1.33
CA ILE A 8 -8.29 1.84 0.14
C ILE A 8 -7.25 2.74 0.84
N ARG A 9 -6.21 3.15 0.10
CA ARG A 9 -5.17 4.06 0.56
C ARG A 9 -4.49 4.73 -0.63
N VAL A 10 -4.18 6.01 -0.47
CA VAL A 10 -3.24 6.76 -1.30
C VAL A 10 -2.12 7.27 -0.41
N PHE A 11 -0.89 7.19 -0.91
CA PHE A 11 0.27 7.83 -0.30
C PHE A 11 0.83 8.78 -1.35
N HIS A 12 0.69 10.09 -1.10
CA HIS A 12 1.07 11.13 -2.06
C HIS A 12 2.59 11.32 -2.09
N ASN A 13 3.14 11.62 -3.26
CA ASN A 13 4.50 12.16 -3.32
C ASN A 13 4.47 13.58 -2.75
N ALA A 14 5.12 13.75 -1.60
CA ALA A 14 5.28 15.01 -0.91
C ALA A 14 6.75 15.28 -0.56
N GLU A 15 7.66 14.91 -1.47
CA GLU A 15 9.10 15.23 -1.38
C GLU A 15 9.33 16.74 -1.21
N SER A 16 8.46 17.60 -1.78
CA SER A 16 8.49 19.06 -1.57
C SER A 16 8.24 19.50 -0.12
N ARG A 17 7.67 18.62 0.70
CA ARG A 17 7.48 18.79 2.15
C ARG A 17 8.47 17.95 2.98
N GLY A 18 9.52 17.42 2.35
CA GLY A 18 10.55 16.62 3.01
C GLY A 18 10.16 15.17 3.31
N ILE A 19 9.02 14.68 2.81
CA ILE A 19 8.57 13.30 3.02
C ILE A 19 9.22 12.41 1.95
N PRO A 20 10.02 11.38 2.32
CA PRO A 20 10.61 10.47 1.35
C PRO A 20 9.57 9.72 0.53
N TYR A 21 9.85 9.50 -0.75
CA TYR A 21 8.97 8.77 -1.66
C TYR A 21 9.75 7.76 -2.51
N PRO A 22 9.21 6.55 -2.78
CA PRO A 22 9.88 5.53 -3.58
C PRO A 22 9.83 5.89 -5.08
N LYS A 23 10.69 6.84 -5.48
CA LYS A 23 10.74 7.38 -6.85
C LYS A 23 11.89 6.80 -7.68
N ASN A 24 13.07 6.66 -7.07
CA ASN A 24 14.32 6.42 -7.81
C ASN A 24 14.91 5.01 -7.61
N GLN A 25 14.30 4.19 -6.76
CA GLN A 25 14.79 2.84 -6.47
C GLN A 25 13.87 1.82 -7.17
N PRO A 26 14.37 1.08 -8.18
CA PRO A 26 13.61 0.02 -8.81
C PRO A 26 13.17 -1.03 -7.80
N MET A 27 11.93 -1.49 -7.91
CA MET A 27 11.33 -2.47 -7.01
C MET A 27 11.08 -3.80 -7.73
N ARG A 28 11.05 -4.88 -6.95
CA ARG A 28 10.59 -6.21 -7.40
C ARG A 28 9.28 -6.55 -6.71
N LEU A 29 8.45 -7.33 -7.38
CA LEU A 29 7.24 -7.91 -6.78
C LEU A 29 7.62 -9.16 -6.01
N TYR A 30 7.08 -9.29 -4.80
CA TYR A 30 7.25 -10.47 -3.95
C TYR A 30 5.89 -10.94 -3.45
N SER A 31 5.74 -12.24 -3.28
CA SER A 31 4.61 -12.87 -2.60
C SER A 31 5.15 -14.01 -1.74
N SER A 32 4.67 -14.14 -0.51
CA SER A 32 5.09 -15.18 0.42
C SER A 32 3.95 -15.57 1.36
N LEU A 33 3.97 -16.82 1.81
CA LEU A 33 3.17 -17.33 2.91
C LEU A 33 4.13 -17.79 4.01
N TRP A 34 4.04 -17.20 5.20
CA TRP A 34 4.97 -17.46 6.29
C TRP A 34 4.29 -17.24 7.66
N ASN A 35 4.86 -17.84 8.71
CA ASN A 35 4.38 -17.69 10.09
C ASN A 35 4.90 -16.39 10.72
N ALA A 36 3.99 -15.56 11.24
CA ALA A 36 4.29 -14.28 11.88
C ALA A 36 3.61 -14.16 13.27
N ASP A 37 3.70 -15.23 14.06
CA ASP A 37 3.06 -15.40 15.37
C ASP A 37 3.25 -14.24 16.35
N ASP A 38 4.36 -13.51 16.26
CA ASP A 38 4.68 -12.45 17.20
C ASP A 38 3.78 -11.21 17.04
N TRP A 39 3.07 -11.06 15.92
CA TRP A 39 2.27 -9.86 15.68
C TRP A 39 1.01 -10.05 14.81
N ALA A 40 0.91 -11.10 14.00
CA ALA A 40 -0.11 -11.18 12.94
C ALA A 40 -1.57 -11.20 13.45
N THR A 41 -1.88 -12.02 14.46
CA THR A 41 -3.27 -12.22 14.91
C THR A 41 -3.46 -11.68 16.33
N ARG A 42 -4.40 -10.73 16.48
CA ARG A 42 -4.65 -10.02 17.75
C ARG A 42 -3.37 -9.45 18.38
N GLY A 43 -2.48 -8.89 17.57
CA GLY A 43 -1.20 -8.35 18.04
C GLY A 43 -0.25 -9.41 18.60
N GLY A 44 -0.35 -10.66 18.13
CA GLY A 44 0.50 -11.78 18.54
C GLY A 44 -0.05 -12.63 19.68
N LEU A 45 -1.26 -12.33 20.18
CA LEU A 45 -1.89 -13.09 21.26
C LEU A 45 -2.42 -14.46 20.80
N VAL A 46 -2.74 -14.62 19.52
CA VAL A 46 -3.22 -15.89 18.95
C VAL A 46 -2.12 -16.46 18.07
N LYS A 47 -1.63 -17.64 18.47
CA LYS A 47 -0.57 -18.36 17.76
C LYS A 47 -1.17 -19.35 16.75
N ILE A 48 -0.39 -19.66 15.73
CA ILE A 48 -0.76 -20.62 14.69
C ILE A 48 -1.01 -22.01 15.31
N ASP A 49 -2.11 -22.65 14.91
CA ASP A 49 -2.38 -24.05 15.24
C ASP A 49 -1.87 -24.95 14.11
N TRP A 50 -0.65 -25.45 14.27
CA TRP A 50 0.00 -26.30 13.27
C TRP A 50 -0.74 -27.61 12.97
N SER A 51 -1.67 -28.04 13.83
CA SER A 51 -2.53 -29.20 13.53
C SER A 51 -3.49 -28.94 12.36
N LYS A 52 -3.69 -27.68 11.96
CA LYS A 52 -4.52 -27.25 10.81
C LYS A 52 -3.74 -27.15 9.50
N ALA A 53 -2.47 -27.50 9.48
CA ALA A 53 -1.67 -27.53 8.26
C ALA A 53 -2.22 -28.57 7.24
N PRO A 54 -2.04 -28.33 5.92
CA PRO A 54 -1.29 -27.23 5.31
C PRO A 54 -2.09 -25.93 5.18
N PHE A 55 -1.44 -24.81 5.48
CA PHE A 55 -1.96 -23.48 5.16
C PHE A 55 -1.68 -23.18 3.69
N THR A 56 -2.73 -22.93 2.90
CA THR A 56 -2.61 -22.81 1.45
C THR A 56 -3.10 -21.44 0.99
N ALA A 57 -2.24 -20.69 0.30
CA ALA A 57 -2.58 -19.47 -0.42
C ALA A 57 -2.51 -19.73 -1.92
N SER A 58 -3.56 -19.37 -2.67
CA SER A 58 -3.64 -19.55 -4.11
C SER A 58 -3.59 -18.21 -4.82
N TYR A 59 -2.75 -18.11 -5.86
CA TYR A 59 -2.56 -16.89 -6.65
C TYR A 59 -2.81 -17.19 -8.12
N ARG A 60 -3.39 -16.23 -8.83
CA ARG A 60 -3.64 -16.29 -10.27
C ARG A 60 -3.59 -14.88 -10.86
N GLY A 61 -3.57 -14.80 -12.19
CA GLY A 61 -3.58 -13.52 -12.89
C GLY A 61 -2.27 -12.75 -12.73
N PHE A 62 -1.13 -13.45 -12.80
CA PHE A 62 0.19 -12.83 -12.79
C PHE A 62 0.38 -11.98 -14.05
N ALA A 63 -0.02 -10.71 -13.96
CA ALA A 63 0.15 -9.71 -14.98
C ALA A 63 0.77 -8.47 -14.34
N ALA A 64 1.90 -8.03 -14.88
CA ALA A 64 2.55 -6.79 -14.47
C ALA A 64 2.67 -5.90 -15.70
N ASP A 65 1.79 -4.90 -15.77
CA ASP A 65 2.01 -3.73 -16.61
C ASP A 65 2.89 -2.78 -15.77
N ALA A 66 4.16 -2.61 -16.15
CA ALA A 66 5.14 -1.91 -15.35
C ALA A 66 6.27 -1.28 -16.19
N CYS A 67 6.87 -0.23 -15.63
CA CYS A 67 8.09 0.37 -16.14
C CYS A 67 9.31 -0.45 -15.69
N VAL A 68 9.80 -1.34 -16.55
CA VAL A 68 10.94 -2.19 -16.22
C VAL A 68 12.21 -1.36 -16.21
N ALA A 69 12.96 -1.44 -15.12
CA ALA A 69 14.28 -0.83 -15.00
C ALA A 69 15.36 -1.84 -15.40
N ASN A 70 16.20 -1.50 -16.36
CA ASN A 70 17.38 -2.28 -16.76
C ASN A 70 18.62 -1.38 -16.74
N ALA A 71 19.70 -1.81 -16.08
CA ALA A 71 20.93 -1.05 -15.89
C ALA A 71 20.67 0.40 -15.40
N GLY A 72 19.70 0.58 -14.51
CA GLY A 72 19.31 1.90 -13.97
C GLY A 72 18.46 2.76 -14.89
N ARG A 73 18.07 2.29 -16.09
CA ARG A 73 17.21 2.99 -17.04
C ARG A 73 15.81 2.40 -17.07
N SER A 74 14.79 3.24 -16.95
CA SER A 74 13.38 2.84 -17.01
C SER A 74 12.89 2.73 -18.47
N SER A 75 12.05 1.74 -18.77
CA SER A 75 11.38 1.62 -20.08
C SER A 75 10.36 2.73 -20.36
N CYS A 76 9.94 3.48 -19.35
CA CYS A 76 8.87 4.49 -19.46
C CYS A 76 9.36 5.92 -19.68
N LEU A 77 10.64 6.12 -20.03
CA LEU A 77 11.25 7.45 -20.18
C LEU A 77 10.56 8.36 -21.22
N ASN A 78 9.76 7.81 -22.14
CA ASN A 78 9.07 8.55 -23.22
C ASN A 78 7.58 8.16 -23.39
N GLY A 79 6.92 7.65 -22.34
CA GLY A 79 5.52 7.21 -22.44
C GLY A 79 4.52 8.37 -22.59
N PRO A 80 3.40 8.20 -23.31
CA PRO A 80 2.39 9.25 -23.47
C PRO A 80 1.79 9.67 -22.12
N GLN A 81 1.38 10.95 -22.01
CA GLN A 81 0.76 11.55 -20.80
C GLN A 81 -0.51 10.82 -20.29
N LYS A 82 -1.07 9.85 -21.04
CA LYS A 82 -2.24 9.03 -20.70
C LYS A 82 -1.90 7.61 -20.21
N SER A 83 -0.73 7.43 -19.62
CA SER A 83 -0.34 6.11 -19.10
C SER A 83 -1.07 5.78 -17.79
N TRP A 84 -1.28 4.50 -17.48
CA TRP A 84 -2.05 4.10 -16.29
C TRP A 84 -1.42 4.57 -14.98
N TRP A 85 -0.10 4.80 -14.96
CA TRP A 85 0.64 5.34 -13.81
C TRP A 85 0.52 6.86 -13.63
N ALA A 86 -0.07 7.58 -14.59
CA ALA A 86 -0.29 9.03 -14.54
C ALA A 86 -1.71 9.40 -14.05
N GLN A 87 -2.36 8.50 -13.31
CA GLN A 87 -3.73 8.69 -12.82
C GLN A 87 -3.76 9.36 -11.45
N SER A 88 -4.79 10.19 -11.22
CA SER A 88 -5.14 10.72 -9.90
C SER A 88 -6.53 10.21 -9.51
N LEU A 89 -6.81 10.16 -8.21
CA LEU A 89 -8.17 9.81 -7.76
C LEU A 89 -9.13 10.93 -8.16
N ASP A 90 -10.15 10.59 -8.94
CA ASP A 90 -11.31 11.46 -9.15
C ASP A 90 -12.17 11.56 -7.87
N ALA A 91 -13.19 12.42 -7.90
CA ALA A 91 -14.08 12.64 -6.76
C ALA A 91 -14.83 11.36 -6.34
N GLY A 92 -15.27 10.54 -7.30
CA GLY A 92 -15.99 9.30 -7.02
C GLY A 92 -15.11 8.26 -6.34
N ALA A 93 -13.87 8.11 -6.80
CA ALA A 93 -12.88 7.22 -6.23
C ALA A 93 -12.47 7.65 -4.81
N ARG A 94 -12.41 8.96 -4.53
CA ARG A 94 -12.20 9.49 -3.18
C ARG A 94 -13.36 9.14 -2.25
N LEU A 95 -14.61 9.30 -2.69
CA LEU A 95 -15.78 8.92 -1.88
C LEU A 95 -15.80 7.42 -1.57
N LYS A 96 -15.46 6.57 -2.55
CA LYS A 96 -15.31 5.12 -2.32
C LYS A 96 -14.23 4.81 -1.29
N MET A 97 -13.09 5.49 -1.36
CA MET A 97 -12.02 5.34 -0.38
C MET A 97 -12.43 5.80 1.01
N GLN A 98 -13.13 6.93 1.14
CA GLN A 98 -13.65 7.42 2.41
C GLN A 98 -14.67 6.44 3.00
N TRP A 99 -15.55 5.86 2.17
CA TRP A 99 -16.47 4.81 2.60
C TRP A 99 -15.72 3.56 3.08
N ALA A 100 -14.74 3.08 2.34
CA ALA A 100 -13.94 1.92 2.74
C ALA A 100 -13.21 2.17 4.07
N ARG A 101 -12.60 3.34 4.23
CA ARG A 101 -11.95 3.77 5.48
C ARG A 101 -12.95 3.84 6.64
N LYS A 102 -14.11 4.48 6.44
CA LYS A 102 -15.13 4.65 7.49
C LYS A 102 -15.68 3.33 7.99
N ASN A 103 -15.88 2.34 7.11
CA ASN A 103 -16.58 1.10 7.45
C ASN A 103 -15.65 -0.07 7.80
N TYR A 104 -14.40 -0.08 7.34
CA TYR A 104 -13.52 -1.26 7.44
C TYR A 104 -12.14 -0.98 8.05
N MET A 105 -11.74 0.28 8.26
CA MET A 105 -10.41 0.58 8.81
C MET A 105 -10.39 0.39 10.32
N ILE A 106 -9.67 -0.63 10.79
CA ILE A 106 -9.51 -0.94 12.23
C ILE A 106 -8.23 -0.35 12.84
N TYR A 107 -7.27 0.08 12.01
CA TYR A 107 -6.03 0.70 12.45
C TYR A 107 -5.60 1.76 11.43
N ASN A 108 -5.14 2.90 11.93
CA ASN A 108 -4.54 3.97 11.14
C ASN A 108 -3.41 4.64 11.93
N TYR A 109 -2.20 4.60 11.38
CA TYR A 109 -1.02 5.21 11.99
C TYR A 109 -1.15 6.74 12.11
N CYS A 110 -1.91 7.40 11.22
CA CYS A 110 -2.16 8.84 11.27
C CYS A 110 -3.04 9.30 12.44
N THR A 111 -3.66 8.36 13.15
CA THR A 111 -4.49 8.63 14.33
C THR A 111 -3.99 7.88 15.57
N ASP A 112 -2.81 7.27 15.49
CA ASP A 112 -2.20 6.50 16.56
C ASP A 112 -1.33 7.40 17.46
N TYR A 113 -1.98 8.05 18.42
CA TYR A 113 -1.32 8.95 19.38
C TYR A 113 -0.31 8.23 20.29
N LYS A 114 -0.46 6.92 20.50
CA LYS A 114 0.47 6.14 21.33
C LYS A 114 1.78 5.94 20.60
N ARG A 115 1.71 5.66 19.29
CA ARG A 115 2.90 5.51 18.44
C ARG A 115 3.54 6.86 18.11
N PHE A 116 2.75 7.91 17.95
CA PHE A 116 3.22 9.24 17.57
C PHE A 116 2.83 10.31 18.60
N PRO A 117 3.38 10.26 19.83
CA PRO A 117 2.99 11.18 20.90
C PRO A 117 3.45 12.62 20.66
N GLN A 118 4.44 12.84 19.79
CA GLN A 118 5.02 14.15 19.48
C GLN A 118 4.43 14.80 18.22
N GLY A 119 3.36 14.22 17.68
CA GLY A 119 2.73 14.68 16.44
C GLY A 119 2.80 13.62 15.34
N PHE A 120 1.78 13.64 14.48
CA PHE A 120 1.62 12.65 13.43
C PHE A 120 2.60 12.87 12.27
N PRO A 121 2.90 11.81 11.50
CA PRO A 121 3.69 11.94 10.29
C PRO A 121 3.12 13.01 9.34
N PRO A 122 3.96 13.88 8.74
CA PRO A 122 3.48 15.05 7.99
C PRO A 122 2.56 14.73 6.81
N GLU A 123 2.72 13.55 6.21
CA GLU A 123 1.88 13.07 5.11
C GLU A 123 0.43 12.86 5.52
N CYS A 124 0.14 12.66 6.80
CA CYS A 124 -1.21 12.41 7.29
C CYS A 124 -2.15 13.60 7.04
N SER A 125 -1.60 14.81 7.01
CA SER A 125 -2.35 16.04 6.69
C SER A 125 -2.75 16.15 5.21
N LEU A 126 -2.11 15.35 4.33
CA LEU A 126 -2.41 15.29 2.90
C LEU A 126 -3.51 14.28 2.57
N GLU A 127 -3.85 13.39 3.51
CA GLU A 127 -4.83 12.33 3.30
C GLU A 127 -6.30 12.79 3.52
N MET A 128 -6.53 14.10 3.66
CA MET A 128 -7.87 14.71 3.81
C MET A 128 -8.57 14.94 2.47
#